data_AF-A0A535J7N9-F1
#
_entry.id   AF-A0A535J7N9-F1
#
_cell.length_a   1.000
_cell.length_b   1.000
_cell.length_c   1.000
_cell.angle_alpha   90.00
_cell.angle_beta   90.00
_cell.angle_gamma   90.00
#
_symmetry.space_group_name_H-M   'P 1'
#
loop_
_entity.id
_entity.type
_entity.pdbx_description
1 polymer ?
#
loop_
_entity_poly.entity_id
_entity_poly.type
_entity_poly.pdbx_seq_one_letter_code
_entity_poly.pdbx_strand_id
1 'polypeptide(L)'
;MGKPAPTTYSELIALQRTAGNAAVCQLLEKPATEAGGRLVPVQRGFFDSIGNFFKGAAKAVGSAVKGIASGIGKAVGGIGKALGGAARWVFARLGDAGEWLLNLFRDLPGRLLRFGKAIADGLIGVVTFIPEAIGALIHGGIAGFASWIWAKAKSGAAWAGTLISRLFDLIGGPELAEFVLHIVSNATPLSNTERAAAQSVLGANALRWDEVRIDQGGVLGLVFKLNQGRAFTTFHSINMTAADRADLSIVVHELTHVDQYEHAGSVYIGQALGDQIAEGSHAYDYGGSAGLTTDRAAGKHYADYGRERQAQIAQDYYRDVTSGTPTVEYDPYIAELRRGEL
;
A
#
# COMPACT_ATOMS: atom_id res chain seq x y z
N MET A 1 3.79 45.41 16.04
CA MET A 1 2.31 45.26 16.04
C MET A 1 2.01 43.77 15.96
N GLY A 2 1.58 43.15 17.06
CA GLY A 2 1.32 41.70 17.12
C GLY A 2 0.07 41.35 16.33
N LYS A 3 0.14 40.37 15.43
CA LYS A 3 -1.05 39.80 14.78
C LYS A 3 -1.96 39.21 15.86
N PRO A 4 -3.29 39.42 15.82
CA PRO A 4 -4.19 38.82 16.79
C PRO A 4 -4.12 37.29 16.71
N ALA A 5 -4.27 36.62 17.86
CA ALA A 5 -4.28 35.17 17.95
C ALA A 5 -5.48 34.59 17.17
N PRO A 6 -5.32 33.47 16.45
CA PRO A 6 -6.40 32.87 15.67
C PRO A 6 -7.54 32.43 16.60
N THR A 7 -8.78 32.78 16.23
CA THR A 7 -9.97 32.54 17.09
C THR A 7 -10.86 31.42 16.55
N THR A 8 -10.54 30.89 15.37
CA THR A 8 -11.29 29.82 14.71
C THR A 8 -10.39 28.64 14.30
N TYR A 9 -10.97 27.43 14.23
CA TYR A 9 -10.27 26.19 13.88
C TYR A 9 -9.69 26.23 12.45
N SER A 10 -10.40 26.89 11.53
CA SER A 10 -9.94 27.15 10.15
C SER A 10 -8.72 28.06 10.08
N GLU A 11 -8.64 29.08 10.94
CA GLU A 11 -7.48 29.98 11.02
C GLU A 11 -6.27 29.27 11.65
N LEU A 12 -6.49 28.37 12.61
CA LEU A 12 -5.45 27.50 13.19
C LEU A 12 -4.85 26.55 12.15
N ILE A 13 -5.67 25.89 11.33
CA ILE A 13 -5.21 25.01 10.25
C ILE A 13 -4.49 25.81 9.15
N ALA A 14 -4.98 27.00 8.80
CA ALA A 14 -4.31 27.88 7.83
C ALA A 14 -2.93 28.34 8.35
N LEU A 15 -2.83 28.74 9.62
CA LEU A 15 -1.58 29.14 10.26
C LEU A 15 -0.59 27.97 10.34
N GLN A 16 -1.08 26.75 10.61
CA GLN A 16 -0.28 25.53 10.68
C GLN A 16 0.25 25.11 9.30
N ARG A 17 -0.56 25.27 8.23
CA ARG A 17 -0.14 25.07 6.83
C ARG A 17 0.92 26.09 6.40
N THR A 18 0.73 27.37 6.74
CA THR A 18 1.71 28.43 6.38
C THR A 18 3.02 28.30 7.16
N ALA A 19 2.98 27.97 8.45
CA ALA A 19 4.17 27.74 9.26
C ALA A 19 4.90 26.44 8.85
N GLY A 20 4.16 25.39 8.50
CA GLY A 20 4.71 24.15 7.95
C GLY A 20 5.42 24.36 6.62
N ASN A 21 4.80 25.10 5.69
CA ASN A 21 5.39 25.40 4.38
C ASN A 21 6.64 26.29 4.49
N ALA A 22 6.66 27.25 5.43
CA ALA A 22 7.84 28.08 5.68
C ALA A 22 9.01 27.30 6.31
N ALA A 23 8.71 26.33 7.19
CA ALA A 23 9.71 25.42 7.74
C ALA A 23 10.29 24.48 6.67
N VAL A 24 9.47 24.05 5.70
CA VAL A 24 9.88 23.25 4.53
C VAL A 24 10.80 24.05 3.61
N CYS A 25 10.50 25.32 3.31
CA CYS A 25 11.42 26.17 2.53
C CYS A 25 12.79 26.35 3.22
N GLN A 26 12.81 26.53 4.55
CA GLN A 26 14.07 26.60 5.32
C GLN A 26 14.85 25.28 5.38
N LEU A 27 14.16 24.13 5.29
CA LEU A 27 14.78 22.81 5.25
C LEU A 27 15.32 22.46 3.86
N LEU A 28 14.69 22.96 2.80
CA LEU A 28 15.12 22.77 1.41
C LEU A 28 16.26 23.73 1.01
N GLU A 29 16.37 24.89 1.64
CA GLU A 29 17.44 25.87 1.37
C GLU A 29 18.74 25.60 2.15
N LYS A 30 18.74 24.70 3.15
CA LYS A 30 19.97 24.33 3.84
C LYS A 30 20.81 23.41 2.95
N PRO A 31 21.98 23.87 2.44
CA PRO A 31 22.88 22.96 1.75
C PRO A 31 23.42 22.00 2.81
N ALA A 32 23.35 20.70 2.52
CA ALA A 32 23.93 19.67 3.36
C ALA A 32 25.46 19.85 3.42
N THR A 33 25.96 20.53 4.43
CA THR A 33 27.35 20.42 4.86
C THR A 33 27.41 19.34 5.95
N GLU A 34 27.90 18.15 5.60
CA GLU A 34 29.27 17.75 5.95
C GLU A 34 29.63 16.34 5.43
N ALA A 35 30.81 16.31 4.80
CA ALA A 35 31.80 15.24 4.72
C ALA A 35 31.37 13.81 4.32
N GLY A 36 31.64 13.47 3.06
CA GLY A 36 31.83 12.08 2.62
C GLY A 36 30.91 11.67 1.49
N GLY A 37 31.24 12.10 0.28
CA GLY A 37 30.45 11.88 -0.93
C GLY A 37 30.05 10.42 -1.15
N ARG A 38 28.76 10.13 -0.96
CA ARG A 38 28.04 9.08 -1.69
C ARG A 38 26.56 9.41 -1.66
N LEU A 39 26.01 9.81 -2.81
CA LEU A 39 24.56 9.87 -3.02
C LEU A 39 24.02 8.45 -2.85
N VAL A 40 23.34 8.18 -1.74
CA VAL A 40 22.66 6.89 -1.53
C VAL A 40 21.30 6.99 -2.22
N PRO A 41 21.00 6.17 -3.24
CA PRO A 41 19.71 6.21 -3.89
C PRO A 41 18.61 5.77 -2.91
N VAL A 42 17.52 6.55 -2.85
CA VAL A 42 16.36 6.40 -1.94
C VAL A 42 15.78 4.98 -1.92
N GLN A 43 15.84 4.25 -3.05
CA GLN A 43 15.44 2.84 -3.13
C GLN A 43 16.18 1.93 -2.14
N ARG A 44 17.48 2.16 -1.92
CA ARG A 44 18.28 1.31 -1.01
C ARG A 44 17.87 1.52 0.44
N GLY A 45 17.57 2.76 0.84
CA GLY A 45 17.12 3.09 2.19
C GLY A 45 15.76 2.46 2.56
N PHE A 46 14.82 2.39 1.61
CA PHE A 46 13.53 1.74 1.82
C PHE A 46 13.65 0.21 1.96
N PHE A 47 14.35 -0.46 1.03
CA PHE A 47 14.55 -1.92 1.11
C PHE A 47 15.42 -2.33 2.30
N ASP A 48 16.38 -1.50 2.70
CA ASP A 48 17.14 -1.71 3.94
C ASP A 48 16.24 -1.51 5.18
N SER A 49 15.32 -0.55 5.15
CA SER A 49 14.34 -0.34 6.23
C SER A 49 13.35 -1.50 6.33
N ILE A 50 12.86 -2.00 5.19
CA ILE A 50 12.04 -3.22 5.11
C ILE A 50 12.83 -4.45 5.58
N GLY A 51 14.07 -4.62 5.12
CA GLY A 51 14.92 -5.74 5.53
C GLY A 51 15.26 -5.72 7.02
N ASN A 52 15.51 -4.53 7.58
CA ASN A 52 15.74 -4.35 9.01
C ASN A 52 14.46 -4.51 9.83
N PHE A 53 13.31 -4.08 9.30
CA PHE A 53 11.99 -4.36 9.86
C PHE A 53 11.73 -5.87 9.91
N PHE A 54 11.98 -6.61 8.82
CA PHE A 54 11.82 -8.07 8.79
C PHE A 54 12.83 -8.82 9.67
N LYS A 55 14.08 -8.35 9.78
CA LYS A 55 15.04 -8.90 10.76
C LYS A 55 14.60 -8.62 12.20
N GLY A 56 14.09 -7.43 12.47
CA GLY A 56 13.50 -7.05 13.76
C GLY A 56 12.28 -7.90 14.09
N ALA A 57 11.41 -8.13 13.10
CA ALA A 57 10.24 -8.98 13.16
C ALA A 57 10.61 -10.45 13.41
N ALA A 58 11.56 -11.02 12.66
CA ALA A 58 12.04 -12.38 12.88
C ALA A 58 12.65 -12.56 14.28
N LYS A 59 13.36 -11.55 14.80
CA LYS A 59 13.87 -11.54 16.17
C LYS A 59 12.77 -11.36 17.22
N ALA A 60 11.74 -10.58 16.92
CA ALA A 60 10.56 -10.39 17.77
C ALA A 60 9.69 -11.65 17.79
N VAL A 61 9.47 -12.32 16.65
CA VAL A 61 8.83 -13.64 16.53
C VAL A 61 9.66 -14.68 17.26
N GLY A 62 10.98 -14.73 17.06
CA GLY A 62 11.86 -15.62 17.82
C GLY A 62 11.76 -15.41 19.33
N SER A 63 11.69 -14.15 19.77
CA SER A 63 11.49 -13.79 21.18
C SER A 63 10.07 -14.11 21.67
N ALA A 64 9.04 -13.91 20.84
CA ALA A 64 7.64 -14.16 21.16
C ALA A 64 7.34 -15.65 21.18
N VAL A 65 7.83 -16.44 20.22
CA VAL A 65 7.79 -17.90 20.19
C VAL A 65 8.56 -18.48 21.38
N LYS A 66 9.75 -17.95 21.70
CA LYS A 66 10.50 -18.35 22.91
C LYS A 66 9.76 -17.94 24.19
N GLY A 67 9.08 -16.80 24.20
CA GLY A 67 8.22 -16.31 25.27
C GLY A 67 6.94 -17.14 25.44
N ILE A 68 6.35 -17.61 24.34
CA ILE A 68 5.19 -18.51 24.28
C ILE A 68 5.62 -19.92 24.69
N ALA A 69 6.76 -20.43 24.26
CA ALA A 69 7.30 -21.72 24.71
C ALA A 69 7.63 -21.70 26.20
N SER A 70 8.24 -20.61 26.69
CA SER A 70 8.45 -20.32 28.12
C SER A 70 7.14 -20.18 28.89
N GLY A 71 6.15 -19.51 28.28
CA GLY A 71 4.83 -19.27 28.84
C GLY A 71 3.96 -20.53 28.90
N ILE A 72 4.01 -21.39 27.88
CA ILE A 72 3.37 -22.72 27.84
C ILE A 72 4.04 -23.63 28.86
N GLY A 73 5.38 -23.63 28.95
CA GLY A 73 6.11 -24.37 29.99
C GLY A 73 5.73 -23.94 31.41
N LYS A 74 5.40 -22.65 31.62
CA LYS A 74 4.91 -22.11 32.90
C LYS A 74 3.40 -22.29 33.10
N ALA A 75 2.61 -22.30 32.02
CA ALA A 75 1.15 -22.44 32.05
C ALA A 75 0.72 -23.91 32.25
N VAL A 76 1.48 -24.88 31.74
CA VAL A 76 1.27 -26.31 32.02
C VAL A 76 1.48 -26.61 33.52
N GLY A 77 2.33 -25.84 34.22
CA GLY A 77 2.49 -25.92 35.67
C GLY A 77 1.49 -25.09 36.49
N GLY A 78 0.60 -24.33 35.85
CA GLY A 78 -0.22 -23.30 36.50
C GLY A 78 -1.62 -23.15 35.92
N ILE A 79 -2.24 -24.23 35.42
CA ILE A 79 -3.66 -24.21 35.05
C ILE A 79 -4.46 -24.07 36.35
N GLY A 80 -4.85 -22.82 36.63
CA GLY A 80 -5.66 -22.50 37.79
C GLY A 80 -6.37 -21.16 37.69
N LYS A 81 -5.67 -20.05 37.53
CA LYS A 81 -6.29 -18.73 37.80
C LYS A 81 -5.61 -17.57 37.05
N ALA A 82 -5.96 -17.32 35.78
CA ALA A 82 -5.64 -16.05 35.11
C ALA A 82 -6.61 -15.71 33.95
N LEU A 83 -7.59 -14.86 34.29
CA LEU A 83 -8.29 -13.82 33.51
C LEU A 83 -8.50 -14.01 31.99
N GLY A 84 -9.77 -14.02 31.58
CA GLY A 84 -10.23 -14.21 30.18
C GLY A 84 -9.80 -13.17 29.14
N GLY A 85 -9.00 -12.14 29.48
CA GLY A 85 -8.42 -11.21 28.52
C GLY A 85 -7.18 -11.78 27.80
N ALA A 86 -6.25 -12.37 28.57
CA ALA A 86 -5.05 -12.99 28.01
C ALA A 86 -5.40 -14.26 27.21
N ALA A 87 -6.35 -15.06 27.69
CA ALA A 87 -6.85 -16.21 26.95
C ALA A 87 -7.49 -15.79 25.62
N ARG A 88 -8.38 -14.79 25.60
CA ARG A 88 -9.00 -14.28 24.37
C ARG A 88 -7.97 -13.74 23.37
N TRP A 89 -6.96 -13.01 23.85
CA TRP A 89 -5.86 -12.55 22.99
C TRP A 89 -5.08 -13.72 22.39
N VAL A 90 -4.72 -14.73 23.18
CA VAL A 90 -4.02 -15.93 22.67
C VAL A 90 -4.86 -16.68 21.64
N PHE A 91 -6.16 -16.87 21.91
CA PHE A 91 -7.06 -17.53 20.96
C PHE A 91 -7.21 -16.74 19.66
N ALA A 92 -7.28 -15.41 19.71
CA ALA A 92 -7.28 -14.57 18.51
C ALA A 92 -6.00 -14.78 17.68
N ARG A 93 -4.81 -14.83 18.32
CA ARG A 93 -3.54 -15.09 17.59
C ARG A 93 -3.43 -16.49 17.00
N LEU A 94 -3.97 -17.50 17.69
CA LEU A 94 -4.05 -18.85 17.14
C LEU A 94 -5.03 -18.91 15.95
N GLY A 95 -6.10 -18.11 16.00
CA GLY A 95 -7.00 -17.87 14.86
C GLY A 95 -6.27 -17.23 13.68
N ASP A 96 -5.57 -16.11 13.90
CA ASP A 96 -4.77 -15.41 12.88
C ASP A 96 -3.72 -16.36 12.25
N ALA A 97 -3.08 -17.21 13.04
CA ALA A 97 -2.10 -18.20 12.55
C ALA A 97 -2.76 -19.35 11.76
N GLY A 98 -3.99 -19.72 12.10
CA GLY A 98 -4.79 -20.68 11.33
C GLY A 98 -5.24 -20.09 10.00
N GLU A 99 -5.72 -18.84 10.01
CA GLU A 99 -6.10 -18.07 8.83
C GLU A 99 -4.90 -17.86 7.90
N TRP A 100 -3.72 -17.56 8.46
CA TRP A 100 -2.44 -17.54 7.75
C TRP A 100 -2.16 -18.85 6.98
N LEU A 101 -2.25 -20.00 7.65
CA LEU A 101 -2.05 -21.30 6.99
C LEU A 101 -3.09 -21.55 5.88
N LEU A 102 -4.35 -21.22 6.14
CA LEU A 102 -5.43 -21.41 5.15
C LEU A 102 -5.22 -20.53 3.92
N ASN A 103 -4.88 -19.26 4.12
CA ASN A 103 -4.61 -18.30 3.04
C ASN A 103 -3.42 -18.73 2.20
N LEU A 104 -2.36 -19.23 2.83
CA LEU A 104 -1.18 -19.74 2.13
C LEU A 104 -1.57 -20.86 1.15
N PHE A 105 -2.37 -21.84 1.57
CA PHE A 105 -2.79 -22.94 0.69
C PHE A 105 -3.85 -22.52 -0.33
N ARG A 106 -4.83 -21.69 0.07
CA ARG A 106 -5.90 -21.21 -0.81
C ARG A 106 -5.34 -20.38 -1.97
N ASP A 107 -4.39 -19.51 -1.69
CA ASP A 107 -3.86 -18.57 -2.67
C ASP A 107 -2.67 -19.14 -3.45
N LEU A 108 -2.10 -20.28 -3.02
CA LEU A 108 -0.94 -20.92 -3.64
C LEU A 108 -1.08 -21.12 -5.15
N PRO A 109 -2.21 -21.61 -5.69
CA PRO A 109 -2.37 -21.78 -7.14
C PRO A 109 -2.24 -20.46 -7.91
N GLY A 110 -2.89 -19.40 -7.42
CA GLY A 110 -2.81 -18.07 -8.03
C GLY A 110 -1.40 -17.47 -7.93
N ARG A 111 -0.71 -17.67 -6.80
CA ARG A 111 0.68 -17.23 -6.60
C ARG A 111 1.65 -17.94 -7.53
N LEU A 112 1.51 -19.26 -7.70
CA LEU A 112 2.31 -20.04 -8.64
C LEU A 112 2.10 -19.57 -10.09
N LEU A 113 0.85 -19.31 -10.50
CA LEU A 113 0.55 -18.79 -11.83
C LEU A 113 1.19 -17.42 -12.07
N ARG A 114 1.04 -16.47 -11.12
CA ARG A 114 1.65 -15.13 -11.24
C ARG A 114 3.18 -15.18 -11.23
N PHE A 115 3.78 -16.05 -10.40
CA PHE A 115 5.22 -16.26 -10.39
C PHE A 115 5.72 -16.87 -11.71
N GLY A 116 5.05 -17.91 -12.21
CA GLY A 116 5.36 -18.52 -13.50
C GLY A 116 5.25 -17.53 -14.66
N LYS A 117 4.20 -16.69 -14.67
CA LYS A 117 4.06 -15.59 -15.63
C LYS A 117 5.22 -14.60 -15.56
N ALA A 118 5.63 -14.18 -14.35
CA ALA A 118 6.75 -13.26 -14.19
C ALA A 118 8.07 -13.85 -14.75
N ILE A 119 8.30 -15.15 -14.56
CA ILE A 119 9.44 -15.85 -15.19
C ILE A 119 9.32 -15.85 -16.72
N ALA A 120 8.14 -16.18 -17.26
CA ALA A 120 7.88 -16.19 -18.70
C ALA A 120 8.08 -14.79 -19.34
N ASP A 121 7.56 -13.74 -18.72
CA ASP A 121 7.73 -12.35 -19.17
C ASP A 121 9.23 -11.96 -19.21
N GLY A 122 10.01 -12.42 -18.24
CA GLY A 122 11.47 -12.22 -18.21
C GLY A 122 12.18 -12.94 -19.35
N LEU A 123 11.82 -14.19 -19.64
CA LEU A 123 12.36 -14.95 -20.76
C LEU A 123 12.01 -14.31 -22.11
N ILE A 124 10.77 -13.85 -22.28
CA ILE A 124 10.35 -13.09 -23.46
C ILE A 124 11.21 -11.85 -23.61
N GLY A 125 11.42 -11.08 -22.53
CA GLY A 125 12.26 -9.88 -22.55
C GLY A 125 13.71 -10.15 -22.98
N VAL A 126 14.28 -11.31 -22.63
CA VAL A 126 15.62 -11.74 -23.10
C VAL A 126 15.60 -12.07 -24.58
N VAL A 127 14.60 -12.82 -25.04
CA VAL A 127 14.47 -13.23 -26.45
C VAL A 127 14.26 -12.03 -27.38
N THR A 128 13.45 -11.05 -26.96
CA THR A 128 13.16 -9.86 -27.78
C THR A 128 14.25 -8.78 -27.70
N PHE A 129 15.21 -8.90 -26.78
CA PHE A 129 16.24 -7.88 -26.57
C PHE A 129 17.05 -7.56 -27.84
N ILE A 130 17.59 -8.56 -28.52
CA ILE A 130 18.45 -8.35 -29.70
C ILE A 130 17.66 -7.79 -30.90
N PRO A 131 16.50 -8.36 -31.29
CA PRO A 131 15.69 -7.78 -32.37
C PRO A 131 15.28 -6.33 -32.12
N GLU A 132 14.86 -6.01 -30.89
CA GLU A 132 14.48 -4.64 -30.54
C GLU A 132 15.68 -3.67 -30.51
N ALA A 133 16.86 -4.13 -30.05
CA ALA A 133 18.09 -3.35 -30.08
C ALA A 133 18.45 -2.91 -31.50
N ILE A 134 18.37 -3.86 -32.45
CA ILE A 134 18.61 -3.62 -33.88
C ILE A 134 17.57 -2.62 -34.41
N GLY A 135 16.29 -2.83 -34.10
CA GLY A 135 15.21 -1.92 -34.49
C GLY A 135 15.42 -0.49 -33.99
N ALA A 136 15.79 -0.31 -32.71
CA ALA A 136 16.04 1.00 -32.12
C ALA A 136 17.23 1.72 -32.79
N LEU A 137 18.28 0.98 -33.13
CA LEU A 137 19.45 1.53 -33.83
C LEU A 137 19.10 1.93 -35.28
N ILE A 138 18.33 1.12 -35.99
CA ILE A 138 17.93 1.41 -37.38
C ILE A 138 17.07 2.67 -37.47
N HIS A 139 16.06 2.81 -36.60
CA HIS A 139 15.08 3.89 -36.71
C HIS A 139 15.51 5.19 -36.02
N GLY A 140 16.33 5.10 -34.95
CA GLY A 140 16.70 6.26 -34.14
C GLY A 140 18.21 6.51 -34.03
N GLY A 141 19.04 5.73 -34.72
CA GLY A 141 20.49 5.82 -34.63
C GLY A 141 21.00 5.59 -33.20
N ILE A 142 22.16 6.17 -32.89
CA ILE A 142 22.81 6.03 -31.58
C ILE A 142 21.96 6.62 -30.45
N ALA A 143 21.28 7.74 -30.70
CA ALA A 143 20.41 8.39 -29.71
C ALA A 143 19.17 7.55 -29.39
N GLY A 144 18.51 7.00 -30.42
CA GLY A 144 17.38 6.08 -30.25
C GLY A 144 17.78 4.80 -29.52
N PHE A 145 18.95 4.24 -29.87
CA PHE A 145 19.51 3.09 -29.16
C PHE A 145 19.79 3.39 -27.68
N ALA A 146 20.38 4.54 -27.35
CA ALA A 146 20.63 4.93 -25.96
C ALA A 146 19.34 5.10 -25.15
N SER A 147 18.32 5.72 -25.75
CA SER A 147 16.98 5.85 -25.15
C SER A 147 16.34 4.47 -24.90
N TRP A 148 16.45 3.57 -25.88
CA TRP A 148 15.95 2.20 -25.76
C TRP A 148 16.68 1.41 -24.66
N ILE A 149 18.01 1.51 -24.57
CA ILE A 149 18.79 0.89 -23.48
C ILE A 149 18.31 1.39 -22.12
N TRP A 150 18.12 2.70 -21.96
CA TRP A 150 17.61 3.28 -20.72
C TRP A 150 16.20 2.78 -20.39
N ALA A 151 15.32 2.70 -21.39
CA ALA A 151 13.99 2.14 -21.23
C ALA A 151 14.05 0.67 -20.78
N LYS A 152 14.88 -0.15 -21.42
CA LYS A 152 15.09 -1.56 -21.04
C LYS A 152 15.68 -1.73 -19.65
N ALA A 153 16.61 -0.87 -19.24
CA ALA A 153 17.14 -0.88 -17.88
C ALA A 153 16.04 -0.61 -16.84
N LYS A 154 15.18 0.38 -17.08
CA LYS A 154 14.01 0.66 -16.21
C LYS A 154 13.03 -0.51 -16.20
N SER A 155 12.68 -1.06 -17.36
CA SER A 155 11.79 -2.21 -17.47
C SER A 155 12.36 -3.45 -16.76
N GLY A 156 13.67 -3.70 -16.89
CA GLY A 156 14.36 -4.79 -16.21
C GLY A 156 14.35 -4.63 -14.69
N ALA A 157 14.55 -3.41 -14.18
CA ALA A 157 14.44 -3.12 -12.75
C ALA A 157 13.00 -3.32 -12.22
N ALA A 158 12.00 -2.86 -12.97
CA ALA A 158 10.59 -3.06 -12.62
C ALA A 158 10.19 -4.54 -12.64
N TRP A 159 10.65 -5.30 -13.64
CA TRP A 159 10.48 -6.74 -13.71
C TRP A 159 11.15 -7.46 -12.53
N ALA A 160 12.39 -7.09 -12.18
CA ALA A 160 13.08 -7.68 -11.05
C ALA A 160 12.35 -7.40 -9.72
N GLY A 161 11.85 -6.18 -9.53
CA GLY A 161 10.98 -5.84 -8.40
C GLY A 161 9.72 -6.70 -8.36
N THR A 162 9.05 -6.87 -9.51
CA THR A 162 7.88 -7.75 -9.64
C THR A 162 8.24 -9.19 -9.25
N LEU A 163 9.35 -9.73 -9.74
CA LEU A 163 9.78 -11.10 -9.45
C LEU A 163 10.05 -11.29 -7.94
N ILE A 164 10.71 -10.33 -7.29
CA ILE A 164 10.94 -10.34 -5.84
C ILE A 164 9.61 -10.33 -5.08
N SER A 165 8.67 -9.47 -5.46
CA SER A 165 7.32 -9.46 -4.88
C SER A 165 6.59 -10.79 -5.09
N ARG A 166 6.70 -11.40 -6.28
CA ARG A 166 6.07 -12.72 -6.54
C ARG A 166 6.67 -13.83 -5.70
N LEU A 167 7.97 -13.82 -5.51
CA LEU A 167 8.64 -14.77 -4.62
C LEU A 167 8.21 -14.57 -3.16
N PHE A 168 8.12 -13.31 -2.72
CA PHE A 168 7.65 -12.95 -1.38
C PHE A 168 6.20 -13.40 -1.15
N ASP A 169 5.30 -13.17 -2.11
CA ASP A 169 3.93 -13.70 -2.08
C ASP A 169 3.94 -15.24 -1.96
N LEU A 170 4.72 -15.92 -2.80
CA LEU A 170 4.75 -17.38 -2.90
C LEU A 170 5.15 -18.05 -1.58
N ILE A 171 6.05 -17.45 -0.80
CA ILE A 171 6.52 -18.01 0.47
C ILE A 171 5.63 -17.62 1.68
N GLY A 172 4.49 -16.95 1.45
CA GLY A 172 3.60 -16.49 2.53
C GLY A 172 4.11 -15.26 3.27
N GLY A 173 4.95 -14.46 2.60
CA GLY A 173 5.54 -13.25 3.15
C GLY A 173 4.52 -12.22 3.64
N PRO A 174 3.48 -11.88 2.86
CA PRO A 174 2.45 -10.95 3.29
C PRO A 174 1.81 -11.36 4.61
N GLU A 175 1.35 -12.60 4.71
CA GLU A 175 0.60 -13.03 5.88
C GLU A 175 1.51 -13.15 7.11
N LEU A 176 2.80 -13.48 6.93
CA LEU A 176 3.77 -13.41 8.02
C LEU A 176 3.98 -11.97 8.51
N ALA A 177 4.03 -11.01 7.59
CA ALA A 177 4.14 -9.60 7.94
C ALA A 177 2.89 -9.13 8.70
N GLU A 178 1.69 -9.49 8.24
CA GLU A 178 0.43 -9.17 8.91
C GLU A 178 0.33 -9.79 10.29
N PHE A 179 0.69 -11.06 10.45
CA PHE A 179 0.73 -11.72 11.74
C PHE A 179 1.61 -10.95 12.74
N VAL A 180 2.79 -10.50 12.30
CA VAL A 180 3.68 -9.68 13.15
C VAL A 180 3.07 -8.31 13.44
N LEU A 181 2.54 -7.63 12.42
CA LEU A 181 1.91 -6.33 12.57
C LEU A 181 0.76 -6.41 13.56
N HIS A 182 -0.10 -7.41 13.44
CA HIS A 182 -1.22 -7.62 14.34
C HIS A 182 -0.73 -7.88 15.76
N ILE A 183 0.35 -8.65 15.99
CA ILE A 183 0.90 -8.87 17.35
C ILE A 183 1.25 -7.56 18.05
N VAL A 184 1.82 -6.60 17.30
CA VAL A 184 2.34 -5.34 17.86
C VAL A 184 1.36 -4.17 17.77
N SER A 185 0.18 -4.39 17.20
CA SER A 185 -0.88 -3.40 17.02
C SER A 185 -2.18 -3.79 17.73
N ASN A 186 -3.05 -2.80 17.91
CA ASN A 186 -4.44 -3.02 18.32
C ASN A 186 -5.35 -3.02 17.08
N ALA A 187 -5.02 -3.86 16.11
CA ALA A 187 -5.80 -3.98 14.88
C ALA A 187 -7.22 -4.48 15.20
N THR A 188 -8.23 -3.82 14.63
CA THR A 188 -9.65 -4.11 14.85
C THR A 188 -10.34 -4.49 13.53
N PRO A 189 -11.40 -5.32 13.54
CA PRO A 189 -12.20 -5.55 12.35
C PRO A 189 -12.88 -4.28 11.83
N LEU A 190 -13.31 -4.32 10.57
CA LEU A 190 -14.17 -3.28 9.99
C LEU A 190 -15.50 -3.19 10.75
N SER A 191 -15.97 -1.97 10.98
CA SER A 191 -17.33 -1.74 11.43
C SER A 191 -18.34 -2.01 10.30
N ASN A 192 -19.61 -2.25 10.64
CA ASN A 192 -20.66 -2.43 9.64
C ASN A 192 -20.79 -1.21 8.72
N THR A 193 -20.58 0.00 9.25
CA THR A 193 -20.63 1.25 8.48
C THR A 193 -19.45 1.36 7.51
N GLU A 194 -18.24 1.05 7.96
CA GLU A 194 -17.04 1.03 7.11
C GLU A 194 -17.18 0.01 5.97
N ARG A 195 -17.63 -1.20 6.31
CA ARG A 195 -17.90 -2.27 5.34
C ARG A 195 -18.96 -1.85 4.32
N ALA A 196 -20.08 -1.29 4.78
CA ALA A 196 -21.17 -0.87 3.89
C ALA A 196 -20.73 0.25 2.93
N ALA A 197 -19.95 1.23 3.43
CA ALA A 197 -19.40 2.31 2.61
C ALA A 197 -18.54 1.75 1.47
N ALA A 198 -17.60 0.87 1.77
CA ALA A 198 -16.74 0.26 0.77
C ALA A 198 -17.47 -0.69 -0.18
N GLN A 199 -18.40 -1.50 0.32
CA GLN A 199 -19.23 -2.38 -0.52
C GLN A 199 -20.10 -1.60 -1.51
N SER A 200 -20.49 -0.36 -1.18
CA SER A 200 -21.24 0.50 -2.09
C SER A 200 -20.42 0.92 -3.32
N VAL A 201 -19.09 0.91 -3.23
CA VAL A 201 -18.19 1.27 -4.33
C VAL A 201 -17.59 0.03 -4.97
N LEU A 202 -16.87 -0.77 -4.18
CA LEU A 202 -16.10 -1.94 -4.63
C LEU A 202 -17.01 -3.13 -4.98
N GLY A 203 -18.20 -3.20 -4.39
CA GLY A 203 -19.12 -4.33 -4.51
C GLY A 203 -19.00 -5.32 -3.35
N ALA A 204 -20.07 -6.08 -3.11
CA ALA A 204 -20.17 -6.94 -1.92
C ALA A 204 -19.14 -8.08 -1.85
N ASN A 205 -18.59 -8.49 -3.00
CA ASN A 205 -17.67 -9.63 -3.11
C ASN A 205 -16.23 -9.20 -3.48
N ALA A 206 -15.92 -7.91 -3.44
CA ALA A 206 -14.60 -7.41 -3.85
C ALA A 206 -13.48 -7.90 -2.93
N LEU A 207 -13.74 -7.86 -1.62
CA LEU A 207 -12.74 -8.17 -0.60
C LEU A 207 -13.15 -9.35 0.26
N ARG A 208 -12.15 -9.97 0.89
CA ARG A 208 -12.35 -10.82 2.06
C ARG A 208 -12.54 -9.94 3.28
N TRP A 209 -13.73 -9.38 3.40
CA TRP A 209 -14.08 -8.37 4.40
C TRP A 209 -13.79 -8.76 5.85
N ASP A 210 -13.81 -10.06 6.14
CA ASP A 210 -13.56 -10.59 7.49
C ASP A 210 -12.06 -10.76 7.79
N GLU A 211 -11.18 -10.70 6.78
CA GLU A 211 -9.72 -10.70 6.91
C GLU A 211 -9.18 -9.27 7.16
N VAL A 212 -9.91 -8.24 6.72
CA VAL A 212 -9.44 -6.85 6.83
C VAL A 212 -9.40 -6.35 8.27
N ARG A 213 -8.31 -5.66 8.63
CA ARG A 213 -8.12 -5.03 9.93
C ARG A 213 -7.72 -3.56 9.78
N ILE A 214 -8.23 -2.71 10.66
CA ILE A 214 -7.80 -1.31 10.82
C ILE A 214 -7.03 -1.17 12.13
N ASP A 215 -5.77 -0.74 12.04
CA ASP A 215 -4.94 -0.31 13.15
C ASP A 215 -4.99 1.22 13.32
N GLN A 216 -5.36 1.66 14.52
CA GLN A 216 -5.46 3.07 14.89
C GLN A 216 -4.28 3.57 15.76
N GLY A 217 -3.18 2.83 15.80
CA GLY A 217 -1.92 3.26 16.40
C GLY A 217 -1.22 2.19 17.25
N GLY A 218 0.03 2.47 17.63
CA GLY A 218 0.88 1.55 18.39
C GLY A 218 2.36 1.76 18.09
N VAL A 219 3.15 0.67 18.04
CA VAL A 219 4.58 0.70 17.62
C VAL A 219 4.74 1.27 16.20
N LEU A 220 3.69 1.21 15.38
CA LEU A 220 3.63 1.75 14.03
C LEU A 220 3.47 3.27 13.96
N GLY A 221 3.31 3.97 15.09
CA GLY A 221 3.38 5.44 15.12
C GLY A 221 4.70 6.02 14.56
N LEU A 222 5.77 5.22 14.57
CA LEU A 222 7.03 5.55 13.89
C LEU A 222 6.91 5.47 12.36
N VAL A 223 6.20 4.45 11.85
CA VAL A 223 5.91 4.28 10.42
C VAL A 223 4.97 5.38 9.93
N PHE A 224 3.96 5.75 10.71
CA PHE A 224 3.14 6.93 10.45
C PHE A 224 3.97 8.21 10.39
N LYS A 225 4.90 8.43 11.33
CA LYS A 225 5.79 9.61 11.29
C LYS A 225 6.68 9.64 10.05
N LEU A 226 7.10 8.48 9.56
CA LEU A 226 7.86 8.34 8.31
C LEU A 226 6.95 8.53 7.07
N ASN A 227 5.67 8.20 7.16
CA ASN A 227 4.64 8.43 6.14
C ASN A 227 3.90 9.78 6.30
N GLN A 228 4.50 10.75 6.98
CA GLN A 228 3.94 12.10 7.18
C GLN A 228 2.57 12.15 7.88
N GLY A 229 2.19 11.09 8.61
CA GLY A 229 0.92 10.97 9.32
C GLY A 229 -0.26 10.57 8.43
N ARG A 230 -0.03 10.17 7.18
CA ARG A 230 -1.09 9.73 6.26
C ARG A 230 -1.46 8.27 6.50
N ALA A 231 -2.72 7.95 6.26
CA ALA A 231 -3.19 6.58 6.18
C ALA A 231 -2.40 5.80 5.11
N PHE A 232 -2.20 4.50 5.35
CA PHE A 232 -1.61 3.60 4.37
C PHE A 232 -2.05 2.16 4.60
N THR A 233 -2.17 1.44 3.50
CA THR A 233 -2.59 0.05 3.49
C THR A 233 -1.41 -0.88 3.24
N THR A 234 -1.30 -1.91 4.08
CA THR A 234 -0.33 -3.01 3.94
C THR A 234 -1.10 -4.33 3.95
N PHE A 235 -1.28 -4.92 2.77
CA PHE A 235 -2.02 -6.17 2.60
C PHE A 235 -3.50 -6.02 3.03
N HIS A 236 -4.01 -6.82 3.97
CA HIS A 236 -5.33 -6.68 4.60
C HIS A 236 -5.32 -5.74 5.81
N SER A 237 -4.21 -5.09 6.10
CA SER A 237 -4.03 -4.25 7.28
C SER A 237 -3.94 -2.77 6.91
N ILE A 238 -4.92 -2.00 7.34
CA ILE A 238 -4.96 -0.56 7.11
C ILE A 238 -4.47 0.17 8.36
N ASN A 239 -3.50 1.04 8.19
CA ASN A 239 -2.97 1.88 9.24
C ASN A 239 -3.51 3.29 9.02
N MET A 240 -4.38 3.78 9.90
CA MET A 240 -4.89 5.15 9.81
C MET A 240 -5.11 5.79 11.19
N THR A 241 -5.16 7.13 11.25
CA THR A 241 -5.48 7.80 12.52
C THR A 241 -6.96 7.65 12.86
N ALA A 242 -7.35 7.96 14.10
CA ALA A 242 -8.77 7.99 14.47
C ALA A 242 -9.58 9.05 13.70
N ALA A 243 -8.94 10.15 13.29
CA ALA A 243 -9.56 11.18 12.47
C ALA A 243 -9.78 10.67 11.04
N ASP A 244 -8.79 10.01 10.44
CA ASP A 244 -8.90 9.43 9.10
C ASP A 244 -9.97 8.33 9.05
N ARG A 245 -10.03 7.46 10.07
CA ARG A 245 -11.05 6.41 10.14
C ARG A 245 -12.48 6.95 10.21
N ALA A 246 -12.65 8.14 10.81
CA ALA A 246 -13.97 8.78 10.89
C ALA A 246 -14.44 9.31 9.52
N ASP A 247 -13.52 9.52 8.57
CA ASP A 247 -13.84 9.87 7.19
C ASP A 247 -13.96 8.59 6.35
N LEU A 248 -15.20 8.15 6.10
CA LEU A 248 -15.47 6.94 5.33
C LEU A 248 -14.93 7.00 3.90
N SER A 249 -14.72 8.19 3.32
CA SER A 249 -14.13 8.30 1.98
C SER A 249 -12.66 7.86 1.99
N ILE A 250 -11.90 8.22 3.04
CA ILE A 250 -10.53 7.75 3.24
C ILE A 250 -10.52 6.24 3.49
N VAL A 251 -11.49 5.72 4.24
CA VAL A 251 -11.62 4.26 4.44
C VAL A 251 -11.86 3.54 3.11
N VAL A 252 -12.68 4.08 2.21
CA VAL A 252 -12.90 3.53 0.86
C VAL A 252 -11.61 3.56 0.02
N HIS A 253 -10.84 4.65 0.09
CA HIS A 253 -9.53 4.76 -0.58
C HIS A 253 -8.61 3.62 -0.16
N GLU A 254 -8.42 3.46 1.15
CA GLU A 254 -7.53 2.43 1.69
C GLU A 254 -8.04 1.00 1.41
N LEU A 255 -9.35 0.77 1.43
CA LEU A 255 -9.92 -0.53 1.05
C LEU A 255 -9.76 -0.83 -0.44
N THR A 256 -9.64 0.19 -1.29
CA THR A 256 -9.28 -0.01 -2.70
C THR A 256 -7.85 -0.53 -2.83
N HIS A 257 -6.93 -0.13 -1.94
CA HIS A 257 -5.59 -0.72 -1.90
C HIS A 257 -5.59 -2.17 -1.41
N VAL A 258 -6.50 -2.55 -0.51
CA VAL A 258 -6.70 -3.97 -0.15
C VAL A 258 -7.19 -4.76 -1.36
N ASP A 259 -8.09 -4.19 -2.17
CA ASP A 259 -8.61 -4.84 -3.39
C ASP A 259 -7.50 -5.08 -4.42
N GLN A 260 -6.67 -4.05 -4.62
CA GLN A 260 -5.45 -4.15 -5.42
C GLN A 260 -4.50 -5.22 -4.90
N TYR A 261 -4.36 -5.36 -3.58
CA TYR A 261 -3.56 -6.44 -3.01
C TYR A 261 -4.14 -7.82 -3.31
N GLU A 262 -5.45 -8.02 -3.12
CA GLU A 262 -6.08 -9.34 -3.34
C GLU A 262 -5.97 -9.81 -4.80
N HIS A 263 -6.08 -8.88 -5.75
CA HIS A 263 -5.93 -9.17 -7.18
C HIS A 263 -4.47 -9.27 -7.60
N ALA A 264 -3.67 -8.26 -7.25
CA ALA A 264 -2.34 -8.07 -7.80
C ALA A 264 -1.22 -8.64 -6.91
N GLY A 265 -1.45 -9.01 -5.65
CA GLY A 265 -0.41 -9.42 -4.69
C GLY A 265 0.51 -8.26 -4.28
N SER A 266 1.60 -8.53 -3.54
CA SER A 266 2.44 -7.47 -2.93
C SER A 266 3.12 -6.50 -3.90
N VAL A 267 3.08 -6.78 -5.22
CA VAL A 267 3.58 -5.86 -6.25
C VAL A 267 2.85 -4.50 -6.21
N TYR A 268 1.59 -4.46 -5.75
CA TYR A 268 0.81 -3.22 -5.70
C TYR A 268 1.52 -2.15 -4.85
N ILE A 269 2.17 -2.55 -3.74
CA ILE A 269 2.88 -1.63 -2.84
C ILE A 269 3.99 -0.92 -3.61
N GLY A 270 4.76 -1.67 -4.39
CA GLY A 270 5.85 -1.10 -5.20
C GLY A 270 5.33 -0.17 -6.30
N GLN A 271 4.18 -0.49 -6.89
CA GLN A 271 3.53 0.35 -7.91
C GLN A 271 3.01 1.66 -7.30
N ALA A 272 2.25 1.57 -6.21
CA ALA A 272 1.70 2.74 -5.51
C ALA A 272 2.82 3.67 -5.00
N LEU A 273 3.87 3.13 -4.37
CA LEU A 273 5.03 3.92 -3.95
C LEU A 273 5.81 4.48 -5.15
N GLY A 274 5.90 3.74 -6.24
CA GLY A 274 6.50 4.21 -7.49
C GLY A 274 5.80 5.46 -8.01
N ASP A 275 4.47 5.43 -8.07
CA ASP A 275 3.63 6.56 -8.49
C ASP A 275 3.82 7.76 -7.54
N GLN A 276 3.78 7.53 -6.22
CA GLN A 276 3.99 8.59 -5.23
C GLN A 276 5.39 9.22 -5.31
N ILE A 277 6.45 8.42 -5.51
CA ILE A 277 7.83 8.92 -5.61
C ILE A 277 8.04 9.68 -6.91
N ALA A 278 7.49 9.19 -8.02
CA ALA A 278 7.66 9.78 -9.34
C ALA A 278 6.86 11.08 -9.50
N GLU A 279 5.66 11.15 -8.93
CA GLU A 279 4.68 12.20 -9.23
C GLU A 279 4.28 13.06 -8.01
N GLY A 280 4.66 12.66 -6.80
CA GLY A 280 4.33 13.40 -5.58
C GLY A 280 2.82 13.59 -5.43
N SER A 281 2.37 14.85 -5.25
CA SER A 281 0.94 15.17 -5.17
C SER A 281 0.15 14.89 -6.45
N HIS A 282 0.81 14.81 -7.62
CA HIS A 282 0.15 14.51 -8.89
C HIS A 282 -0.22 13.03 -9.04
N ALA A 283 0.27 12.14 -8.16
CA ALA A 283 -0.13 10.74 -8.11
C ALA A 283 -1.63 10.57 -7.80
N TYR A 284 -2.28 11.60 -7.24
CA TYR A 284 -3.71 11.64 -6.94
C TYR A 284 -4.52 12.34 -8.04
N ASP A 285 -3.86 13.07 -8.93
CA ASP A 285 -4.53 13.91 -9.91
C ASP A 285 -4.88 13.10 -11.16
N TYR A 286 -6.18 12.91 -11.37
CA TYR A 286 -6.77 12.31 -12.57
C TYR A 286 -7.70 13.30 -13.31
N GLY A 287 -7.69 14.58 -12.92
CA GLY A 287 -8.51 15.63 -13.54
C GLY A 287 -10.00 15.64 -13.13
N GLY A 288 -10.41 14.85 -12.13
CA GLY A 288 -11.80 14.79 -11.67
C GLY A 288 -12.77 14.27 -12.75
N SER A 289 -14.05 14.57 -12.63
CA SER A 289 -15.10 14.15 -13.58
C SER A 289 -14.84 14.59 -15.03
N ALA A 290 -14.30 15.80 -15.22
CA ALA A 290 -13.91 16.31 -16.54
C ALA A 290 -12.73 15.52 -17.14
N GLY A 291 -11.76 15.16 -16.29
CA GLY A 291 -10.66 14.26 -16.65
C GLY A 291 -11.16 12.89 -17.07
N LEU A 292 -12.03 12.26 -16.26
CA LEU A 292 -12.65 10.97 -16.55
C LEU A 292 -13.40 10.95 -17.89
N THR A 293 -14.13 12.02 -18.20
CA THR A 293 -14.86 12.15 -19.47
C THR A 293 -13.89 12.20 -20.65
N THR A 294 -12.84 13.02 -20.55
CA THR A 294 -11.83 13.18 -21.59
C THR A 294 -11.07 11.87 -21.81
N ASP A 295 -10.65 11.24 -20.72
CA ASP A 295 -9.93 9.98 -20.73
C ASP A 295 -10.80 8.85 -21.31
N ARG A 296 -12.10 8.83 -21.00
CA ARG A 296 -13.01 7.83 -21.57
C ARG A 296 -13.17 8.00 -23.07
N ALA A 297 -13.30 9.25 -23.54
CA ALA A 297 -13.37 9.55 -24.96
C ALA A 297 -12.07 9.16 -25.69
N ALA A 298 -10.93 9.18 -25.00
CA ALA A 298 -9.64 8.71 -25.50
C ALA A 298 -9.46 7.18 -25.42
N GLY A 299 -10.47 6.44 -24.93
CA GLY A 299 -10.45 4.98 -24.81
C GLY A 299 -9.71 4.46 -23.58
N LYS A 300 -9.46 5.30 -22.59
CA LYS A 300 -8.82 4.89 -21.33
C LYS A 300 -9.78 4.11 -20.45
N HIS A 301 -9.23 3.10 -19.78
CA HIS A 301 -9.91 2.22 -18.82
C HIS A 301 -9.35 2.40 -17.41
N TYR A 302 -10.04 1.84 -16.41
CA TYR A 302 -9.66 1.94 -15.01
C TYR A 302 -8.26 1.35 -14.73
N ALA A 303 -7.91 0.23 -15.37
CA ALA A 303 -6.59 -0.39 -15.30
C ALA A 303 -5.45 0.47 -15.86
N ASP A 304 -5.76 1.52 -16.66
CA ASP A 304 -4.75 2.43 -17.22
C ASP A 304 -4.37 3.55 -16.25
N TYR A 305 -5.05 3.69 -15.12
CA TYR A 305 -4.68 4.61 -14.05
C TYR A 305 -3.67 3.97 -13.10
N GLY A 306 -2.73 4.79 -12.61
CA GLY A 306 -1.85 4.40 -11.50
C GLY A 306 -2.63 4.01 -10.24
N ARG A 307 -1.99 3.26 -9.34
CA ARG A 307 -2.67 2.62 -8.19
C ARG A 307 -3.31 3.64 -7.24
N GLU A 308 -2.65 4.77 -7.04
CA GLU A 308 -3.17 5.87 -6.21
C GLU A 308 -4.37 6.57 -6.87
N ARG A 309 -4.31 6.78 -8.19
CA ARG A 309 -5.44 7.37 -8.95
C ARG A 309 -6.66 6.46 -8.95
N GLN A 310 -6.45 5.16 -9.10
CA GLN A 310 -7.52 4.15 -8.97
C GLN A 310 -8.25 4.29 -7.62
N ALA A 311 -7.50 4.37 -6.52
CA ALA A 311 -8.06 4.55 -5.18
C ALA A 311 -8.72 5.93 -5.01
N GLN A 312 -8.14 6.99 -5.56
CA GLN A 312 -8.71 8.33 -5.53
C GLN A 312 -10.03 8.43 -6.29
N ILE A 313 -10.17 7.76 -7.45
CA ILE A 313 -11.43 7.68 -8.20
C ILE A 313 -12.52 7.01 -7.36
N ALA A 314 -12.19 5.92 -6.64
CA ALA A 314 -13.13 5.24 -5.75
C ALA A 314 -13.54 6.11 -4.56
N GLN A 315 -12.58 6.82 -3.94
CA GLN A 315 -12.82 7.78 -2.87
C GLN A 315 -13.75 8.92 -3.31
N ASP A 316 -13.46 9.52 -4.46
CA ASP A 316 -14.20 10.66 -4.97
C ASP A 316 -15.62 10.27 -5.39
N TYR A 317 -15.78 9.11 -6.04
CA TYR A 317 -17.10 8.56 -6.34
C TYR A 317 -17.95 8.39 -5.08
N TYR A 318 -17.38 7.82 -4.00
CA TYR A 318 -18.10 7.68 -2.72
C TYR A 318 -18.52 9.04 -2.16
N ARG A 319 -17.62 10.02 -2.16
CA ARG A 319 -17.91 11.39 -1.68
C ARG A 319 -19.03 12.04 -2.50
N ASP A 320 -19.03 11.84 -3.81
CA ASP A 320 -20.01 12.45 -4.70
C ASP A 320 -21.39 11.79 -4.55
N VAL A 321 -21.44 10.46 -4.46
CA VAL A 321 -22.69 9.73 -4.12
C VAL A 321 -23.26 10.19 -2.78
N THR A 322 -22.43 10.29 -1.74
CA THR A 322 -22.89 10.64 -0.39
C THR A 322 -23.29 12.10 -0.25
N SER A 323 -22.73 12.99 -1.07
CA SER A 323 -23.13 14.40 -1.16
C SER A 323 -24.32 14.66 -2.08
N GLY A 324 -24.81 13.65 -2.81
CA GLY A 324 -25.88 13.81 -3.81
C GLY A 324 -25.42 14.49 -5.10
N THR A 325 -24.11 14.51 -5.35
CA THR A 325 -23.50 15.02 -6.59
C THR A 325 -23.65 13.95 -7.69
N PRO A 326 -23.99 14.32 -8.94
CA PRO A 326 -24.05 13.37 -10.05
C PRO A 326 -22.72 12.66 -10.28
N THR A 327 -22.77 11.35 -10.58
CA THR A 327 -21.57 10.49 -10.74
C THR A 327 -21.46 9.78 -12.08
N VAL A 328 -22.21 10.22 -13.10
CA VAL A 328 -22.32 9.50 -14.38
C VAL A 328 -20.97 9.31 -15.08
N GLU A 329 -20.02 10.22 -14.85
CA GLU A 329 -18.66 10.17 -15.39
C GLU A 329 -17.80 9.08 -14.74
N TYR A 330 -18.13 8.67 -13.52
CA TYR A 330 -17.44 7.64 -12.76
C TYR A 330 -17.96 6.22 -13.06
N ASP A 331 -19.25 6.10 -13.37
CA ASP A 331 -19.95 4.83 -13.56
C ASP A 331 -19.21 3.78 -14.42
N PRO A 332 -18.64 4.11 -15.60
CA PRO A 332 -17.91 3.12 -16.39
C PRO A 332 -16.67 2.58 -15.66
N TYR A 333 -15.94 3.45 -14.96
CA TYR A 333 -14.73 3.09 -14.21
C TYR A 333 -15.06 2.29 -12.95
N ILE A 334 -16.12 2.65 -12.22
CA ILE A 334 -16.60 1.89 -11.08
C ILE A 334 -17.12 0.52 -11.50
N ALA A 335 -17.73 0.41 -12.68
CA ALA A 335 -18.12 -0.88 -13.24
C ALA A 335 -16.91 -1.76 -13.58
N GLU A 336 -15.84 -1.19 -14.11
CA GLU A 336 -14.56 -1.89 -14.38
C GLU A 336 -13.89 -2.34 -13.07
N LEU A 337 -13.79 -1.45 -12.07
CA LEU A 337 -13.32 -1.76 -10.72
C LEU A 337 -14.07 -2.96 -10.11
N ARG A 338 -15.41 -2.94 -10.14
CA ARG A 338 -16.25 -4.03 -9.61
C ARG A 338 -16.08 -5.38 -10.32
N ARG A 339 -15.52 -5.38 -11.54
CA ARG A 339 -15.16 -6.61 -12.27
C ARG A 339 -13.74 -7.08 -11.98
N GLY A 340 -12.98 -6.35 -11.17
CA GLY A 340 -11.58 -6.64 -10.85
C GLY A 340 -10.61 -6.26 -11.99
N GLU A 341 -10.99 -5.31 -12.85
CA GLU A 341 -10.15 -4.85 -13.97
C GLU A 341 -9.13 -3.81 -13.47
N LEU A 342 -8.15 -4.30 -12.69
CA LEU A 342 -7.16 -3.51 -11.93
C LEU A 342 -5.77 -3.46 -12.58
#